data_AF-A0A8C3V1X8-F1
#
_entry.id   AF-A0A8C3V1X8-F1
#
_cell.length_a   1.000
_cell.length_b   1.000
_cell.length_c   1.000
_cell.angle_alpha   90.00
_cell.angle_beta   90.00
_cell.angle_gamma   90.00
#
_symmetry.space_group_name_H-M   'P 1'
#
loop_
_entity.id
_entity.type
_entity.pdbx_description
1 polymer ?
#
loop_
_entity_poly.entity_id
_entity_poly.type
_entity_poly.pdbx_seq_one_letter_code
_entity_poly.pdbx_strand_id
1 'polypeptide(L)'
;NFFFNYKTDTMNNVQQNQEDASAKISEQLKAQEDCWQKGNQYLEHQYSNLLAHARAQVWQNLHGFEQICEKLAHENNSVRNRLSQAHKERSSLLAACALLSGALCPLYDILQDQANLHELVTQKIRNLLYALPTNMESNQEEERLRQRRAKQLIYVFRRAVIAVLATNRLRALARYSCSLFVWTDGSRGSTRIPVCVGESRGFKEEGVACIEALDWLTSCDLSTAIISSFSELQDVLSKPDSNSWLSGPSLISAARNSFAKLMDNLSMLMETVQGTPCECRASLEQDSLIQRLACGLHRVNAQALEAGLYDRLPSTRNIAILQQEISELSQRLHAAEVESRSLHLQLEEFKWTFKEMQKDAEKAHRLQEQLNELQHVSRFDLETLLLKTDSPFYYTF
;
A
#
# COMPACT_ATOMS: atom_id res chain seq x y z
N ASN A 1 126.17 87.88 12.11
CA ASN A 1 125.97 86.40 12.09
C ASN A 1 125.14 85.82 13.23
N PHE A 2 124.84 86.53 14.33
CA PHE A 2 124.03 85.96 15.44
C PHE A 2 122.51 86.04 15.25
N PHE A 3 122.00 87.06 14.54
CA PHE A 3 120.56 87.28 14.36
C PHE A 3 119.89 86.35 13.33
N PHE A 4 120.67 85.79 12.41
CA PHE A 4 120.16 84.89 11.37
C PHE A 4 119.94 83.46 11.92
N ASN A 5 120.88 82.93 12.73
CA ASN A 5 120.73 81.60 13.35
C ASN A 5 119.53 81.51 14.30
N TYR A 6 119.30 82.50 15.17
CA TYR A 6 118.15 82.49 16.09
C TYR A 6 116.79 82.48 15.36
N LYS A 7 116.70 83.20 14.23
CA LYS A 7 115.48 83.22 13.39
C LYS A 7 115.25 81.90 12.66
N THR A 8 116.33 81.17 12.35
CA THR A 8 116.25 79.86 11.67
C THR A 8 115.91 78.75 12.66
N ASP A 9 116.48 78.78 13.88
CA ASP A 9 116.18 77.82 14.95
C ASP A 9 114.74 77.98 15.48
N THR A 10 114.24 79.21 15.60
CA THR A 10 112.84 79.46 15.96
C THR A 10 111.87 79.03 14.85
N MET A 11 112.22 79.23 13.57
CA MET A 11 111.43 78.74 12.44
C MET A 11 111.37 77.19 12.42
N ASN A 12 112.51 76.52 12.61
CA ASN A 12 112.58 75.06 12.65
C ASN A 12 111.81 74.48 13.84
N ASN A 13 111.86 75.12 15.02
CA ASN A 13 111.11 74.66 16.20
C ASN A 13 109.60 74.85 16.01
N VAL A 14 109.16 75.96 15.40
CA VAL A 14 107.75 76.17 15.04
C VAL A 14 107.30 75.15 14.00
N GLN A 15 108.13 74.85 13.00
CA GLN A 15 107.83 73.86 11.98
C GLN A 15 107.75 72.44 12.54
N GLN A 16 108.69 72.05 13.41
CA GLN A 16 108.67 70.77 14.12
C GLN A 16 107.44 70.63 15.02
N ASN A 17 107.09 71.66 15.79
CA ASN A 17 105.88 71.65 16.62
C ASN A 17 104.60 71.57 15.77
N GLN A 18 104.59 72.18 14.59
CA GLN A 18 103.47 72.12 13.66
C GLN A 18 103.34 70.73 13.01
N GLU A 19 104.47 70.10 12.66
CA GLU A 19 104.52 68.72 12.18
C GLU A 19 104.11 67.72 13.25
N ASP A 20 104.57 67.87 14.49
CA ASP A 20 104.20 67.02 15.63
C ASP A 20 102.72 67.20 16.01
N ALA A 21 102.20 68.44 15.98
CA ALA A 21 100.78 68.70 16.18
C ALA A 21 99.92 68.12 15.05
N SER A 22 100.38 68.20 13.80
CA SER A 22 99.73 67.60 12.63
C SER A 22 99.71 66.07 12.72
N ALA A 23 100.83 65.45 13.09
CA ALA A 23 100.93 64.00 13.28
C ALA A 23 100.00 63.53 14.41
N LYS A 24 99.95 64.26 15.52
CA LYS A 24 99.06 63.94 16.65
C LYS A 24 97.58 64.07 16.31
N ILE A 25 97.21 65.11 15.54
CA ILE A 25 95.83 65.26 15.03
C ILE A 25 95.51 64.13 14.04
N SER A 26 96.46 63.73 13.18
CA SER A 26 96.27 62.63 12.23
C SER A 26 96.06 61.28 12.93
N GLU A 27 96.85 60.98 13.97
CA GLU A 27 96.65 59.79 14.79
C GLU A 27 95.33 59.81 15.56
N GLN A 28 94.94 60.95 16.13
CA GLN A 28 93.63 61.08 16.79
C GLN A 28 92.48 60.89 15.80
N LEU A 29 92.59 61.43 14.59
CA LEU A 29 91.57 61.26 13.55
C LEU A 29 91.47 59.79 13.12
N LYS A 30 92.60 59.10 12.95
CA LYS A 30 92.62 57.66 12.65
C LYS A 30 92.02 56.83 13.78
N ALA A 31 92.38 57.12 15.03
CA ALA A 31 91.81 56.42 16.18
C ALA A 31 90.29 56.66 16.31
N GLN A 32 89.84 57.88 16.00
CA GLN A 32 88.42 58.22 15.96
C GLN A 32 87.69 57.50 14.82
N GLU A 33 88.29 57.44 13.63
CA GLU A 33 87.73 56.74 12.47
C GLU A 33 87.67 55.23 12.71
N ASP A 34 88.72 54.62 13.25
CA ASP A 34 88.73 53.20 13.65
C ASP A 34 87.66 52.89 14.72
N CYS A 35 87.49 53.80 15.69
CA CYS A 35 86.46 53.66 16.72
C CYS A 35 85.05 53.76 16.12
N TRP A 36 84.83 54.71 15.21
CA TRP A 36 83.58 54.87 14.48
C TRP A 36 83.28 53.65 13.60
N GLN A 37 84.28 53.15 12.88
CA GLN A 37 84.15 52.03 11.96
C GLN A 37 83.82 50.73 12.70
N LYS A 38 84.46 50.47 13.85
CA LYS A 38 84.11 49.35 14.74
C LYS A 38 82.70 49.46 15.29
N GLY A 39 82.29 50.66 15.72
CA GLY A 39 80.93 50.93 16.19
C GLY A 39 79.88 50.69 15.09
N ASN A 40 80.18 51.14 13.87
CA ASN A 40 79.30 50.94 12.72
C ASN A 40 79.17 49.47 12.33
N GLN A 41 80.29 48.73 12.28
CA GLN A 41 80.28 47.28 12.02
C GLN A 41 79.48 46.50 13.07
N TYR A 42 79.62 46.87 14.36
CA TYR A 42 78.85 46.25 15.43
C TYR A 42 77.34 46.49 15.25
N LEU A 43 76.93 47.73 14.97
CA LEU A 43 75.52 48.07 14.71
C LEU A 43 74.98 47.34 13.49
N GLU A 44 75.71 47.34 12.38
CA GLU A 44 75.32 46.66 11.15
C GLU A 44 75.13 45.16 11.37
N HIS A 45 75.99 44.54 12.19
CA HIS A 45 75.85 43.13 12.54
C HIS A 45 74.64 42.87 13.45
N GLN A 46 74.39 43.73 14.44
CA GLN A 46 73.20 43.64 15.31
C GLN A 46 71.89 43.80 14.51
N TYR A 47 71.82 44.79 13.61
CA TYR A 47 70.65 45.00 12.75
C TYR A 47 70.44 43.84 11.77
N SER A 48 71.52 43.31 11.20
CA SER A 48 71.45 42.14 10.31
C SER A 48 70.92 40.91 11.02
N ASN A 49 71.38 40.65 12.25
CA ASN A 49 70.90 39.54 13.07
C ASN A 49 69.43 39.71 13.47
N LEU A 50 69.01 40.92 13.86
CA LEU A 50 67.63 41.22 14.20
C LEU A 50 66.69 41.02 12.98
N LEU A 51 67.10 41.49 11.79
CA LEU A 51 66.38 41.28 10.54
C LEU A 51 66.26 39.80 10.17
N ALA A 52 67.34 39.03 10.34
CA ALA A 52 67.34 37.60 10.08
C ALA A 52 66.36 36.85 11.01
N HIS A 53 66.36 37.18 12.30
CA HIS A 53 65.42 36.60 13.27
C HIS A 53 63.98 36.99 12.98
N ALA A 54 63.68 38.26 12.70
CA ALA A 54 62.35 38.71 12.34
C ALA A 54 61.83 38.00 11.07
N ARG A 55 62.69 37.84 10.06
CA ARG A 55 62.35 37.08 8.83
C ARG A 55 62.08 35.62 9.14
N ALA A 56 62.95 34.96 9.92
CA ALA A 56 62.76 33.57 10.29
C ALA A 56 61.45 33.34 11.05
N GLN A 57 61.10 34.24 11.99
CA GLN A 57 59.85 34.20 12.73
C GLN A 57 58.63 34.39 11.81
N VAL A 58 58.70 35.31 10.85
CA VAL A 58 57.63 35.51 9.85
C VAL A 58 57.45 34.26 8.99
N TRP A 59 58.54 33.64 8.51
CA TRP A 59 58.48 32.39 7.73
C TRP A 59 57.91 31.22 8.55
N GLN A 60 58.31 31.09 9.82
CA GLN A 60 57.74 30.08 10.72
C GLN A 60 56.25 30.28 10.94
N ASN A 61 55.81 31.53 11.17
CA ASN A 61 54.40 31.86 11.34
C ASN A 61 53.59 31.62 10.06
N LEU A 62 54.13 31.98 8.89
CA LEU A 62 53.51 31.72 7.59
C LEU A 62 53.32 30.22 7.35
N HIS A 63 54.35 29.41 7.58
CA HIS A 63 54.24 27.95 7.47
C HIS A 63 53.23 27.36 8.47
N GLY A 64 53.22 27.86 9.71
CA GLY A 64 52.22 27.44 10.71
C GLY A 64 50.79 27.78 10.27
N PHE A 65 50.59 28.96 9.69
CA PHE A 65 49.29 29.38 9.16
C PHE A 65 48.88 28.56 7.94
N GLU A 66 49.80 28.26 7.02
CA GLU A 66 49.57 27.42 5.85
C GLU A 66 49.12 26.00 6.25
N GLN A 67 49.79 25.39 7.24
CA GLN A 67 49.37 24.09 7.80
C GLN A 67 47.95 24.14 8.41
N ILE A 68 47.59 25.23 9.09
CA ILE A 68 46.25 25.42 9.65
C ILE A 68 45.23 25.57 8.51
N CYS A 69 45.53 26.33 7.47
CA CYS A 69 44.67 26.48 6.29
C CYS A 69 44.45 25.14 5.57
N GLU A 70 45.50 24.36 5.37
CA GLU A 70 45.41 23.03 4.78
C GLU A 70 44.53 22.11 5.65
N LYS A 71 44.76 22.08 6.97
CA LYS A 71 43.96 21.26 7.89
C LYS A 71 42.47 21.67 7.86
N LEU A 72 42.19 22.97 7.91
CA LEU A 72 40.82 23.49 7.80
C LEU A 72 40.18 23.13 6.46
N ALA A 73 40.92 23.18 5.36
CA ALA A 73 40.42 22.78 4.05
C ALA A 73 40.04 21.28 4.01
N HIS A 74 40.89 20.42 4.60
CA HIS A 74 40.60 18.98 4.71
C HIS A 74 39.37 18.71 5.60
N GLU A 75 39.25 19.38 6.75
CA GLU A 75 38.09 19.26 7.63
C GLU A 75 36.82 19.76 6.96
N ASN A 76 36.87 20.88 6.23
CA ASN A 76 35.74 21.44 5.50
C ASN A 76 35.29 20.49 4.37
N ASN A 77 36.24 19.92 3.62
CA ASN A 77 35.95 18.90 2.60
C ASN A 77 35.31 17.65 3.23
N SER A 78 35.82 17.19 4.38
CA SER A 78 35.25 16.05 5.11
C SER A 78 33.83 16.33 5.61
N VAL A 79 33.58 17.52 6.17
CA VAL A 79 32.23 17.94 6.60
C VAL A 79 31.28 18.02 5.41
N ARG A 80 31.70 18.62 4.31
CA ARG A 80 30.90 18.74 3.08
C ARG A 80 30.54 17.38 2.50
N ASN A 81 31.48 16.44 2.47
CA ASN A 81 31.24 15.08 2.02
C ASN A 81 30.23 14.35 2.94
N ARG A 82 30.42 14.43 4.27
CA ARG A 82 29.48 13.85 5.24
C ARG A 82 28.07 14.44 5.11
N LEU A 83 27.95 15.75 4.91
CA LEU A 83 26.67 16.42 4.70
C LEU A 83 26.00 15.96 3.41
N SER A 84 26.75 15.86 2.31
CA SER A 84 26.22 15.37 1.03
C SER A 84 25.74 13.92 1.12
N GLN A 85 26.47 13.07 1.83
CA GLN A 85 26.09 11.68 2.07
C GLN A 85 24.82 11.58 2.93
N ALA A 86 24.76 12.32 4.04
CA ALA A 86 23.57 12.34 4.91
C ALA A 86 22.33 12.87 4.18
N HIS A 87 22.50 13.86 3.29
CA HIS A 87 21.42 14.33 2.43
C HIS A 87 20.96 13.22 1.46
N LYS A 88 21.91 12.49 0.86
CA LYS A 88 21.60 11.35 -0.02
C LYS A 88 20.77 10.30 0.73
N GLU A 89 21.24 9.87 1.89
CA GLU A 89 20.54 8.89 2.72
C GLU A 89 19.12 9.34 3.10
N ARG A 90 18.96 10.59 3.54
CA ARG A 90 17.65 11.13 3.94
C ARG A 90 16.65 11.17 2.79
N SER A 91 17.04 11.64 1.60
CA SER A 91 16.07 11.67 0.48
C SER A 91 15.82 10.29 -0.13
N SER A 92 16.77 9.34 -0.05
CA SER A 92 16.52 7.92 -0.35
C SER A 92 15.46 7.33 0.58
N LEU A 93 15.57 7.55 1.89
CA LEU A 93 14.57 7.10 2.87
C LEU A 93 13.20 7.74 2.61
N LEU A 94 13.17 9.04 2.30
CA LEU A 94 11.91 9.74 2.01
C LEU A 94 11.25 9.23 0.72
N ALA A 95 12.04 8.91 -0.31
CA ALA A 95 11.56 8.27 -1.53
C ALA A 95 11.02 6.87 -1.27
N ALA A 96 11.68 6.09 -0.40
CA ALA A 96 11.18 4.79 0.06
C ALA A 96 9.83 4.92 0.77
N CYS A 97 9.69 5.85 1.72
CA CYS A 97 8.43 6.11 2.41
C CYS A 97 7.31 6.52 1.44
N ALA A 98 7.59 7.40 0.48
CA ALA A 98 6.62 7.85 -0.51
C ALA A 98 6.16 6.70 -1.43
N LEU A 99 7.09 5.87 -1.91
CA LEU A 99 6.79 4.76 -2.80
C LEU A 99 6.05 3.63 -2.07
N LEU A 100 6.46 3.28 -0.84
CA LEU A 100 5.79 2.28 -0.02
C LEU A 100 4.39 2.73 0.41
N SER A 101 4.22 4.00 0.76
CA SER A 101 2.89 4.57 1.06
C SER A 101 1.98 4.54 -0.17
N GLY A 102 2.53 4.85 -1.35
CA GLY A 102 1.82 4.74 -2.63
C GLY A 102 1.45 3.30 -3.01
N ALA A 103 2.22 2.31 -2.60
CA ALA A 103 1.90 0.88 -2.79
C ALA A 103 0.87 0.36 -1.78
N LEU A 104 0.80 0.95 -0.58
CA LEU A 104 -0.11 0.52 0.48
C LEU A 104 -1.58 0.88 0.16
N CYS A 105 -1.83 2.03 -0.46
CA CYS A 105 -3.20 2.47 -0.77
C CYS A 105 -3.95 1.49 -1.69
N PRO A 106 -3.39 1.06 -2.85
CA PRO A 106 -4.04 0.05 -3.70
C PRO A 106 -4.24 -1.30 -3.00
N LEU A 107 -3.32 -1.70 -2.12
CA LEU A 107 -3.45 -2.94 -1.35
C LEU A 107 -4.61 -2.87 -0.35
N TYR A 108 -4.77 -1.73 0.30
CA TYR A 108 -5.90 -1.48 1.20
C TYR A 108 -7.24 -1.55 0.45
N ASP A 109 -7.32 -0.91 -0.73
CA ASP A 109 -8.52 -0.96 -1.58
C ASP A 109 -8.87 -2.39 -2.02
N ILE A 110 -7.87 -3.18 -2.44
CA ILE A 110 -8.09 -4.59 -2.83
C ILE A 110 -8.56 -5.43 -1.64
N LEU A 111 -7.98 -5.23 -0.45
CA LEU A 111 -8.40 -5.94 0.77
C LEU A 111 -9.81 -5.54 1.19
N GLN A 112 -10.15 -4.26 1.08
CA GLN A 112 -11.47 -3.73 1.34
C GLN A 112 -12.50 -4.33 0.38
N ASP A 113 -12.20 -4.39 -0.92
CA ASP A 113 -13.06 -5.00 -1.94
C ASP A 113 -13.28 -6.50 -1.71
N GLN A 114 -12.22 -7.23 -1.31
CA GLN A 114 -12.35 -8.64 -0.96
C GLN A 114 -13.22 -8.85 0.28
N ALA A 115 -13.09 -8.01 1.30
CA ALA A 115 -13.93 -8.06 2.50
C ALA A 115 -15.41 -7.78 2.15
N ASN A 116 -15.66 -6.76 1.33
CA ASN A 116 -17.00 -6.39 0.85
C ASN A 116 -17.64 -7.54 0.03
N LEU A 117 -16.87 -8.18 -0.86
CA LEU A 117 -17.35 -9.31 -1.66
C LEU A 117 -17.72 -10.51 -0.78
N HIS A 118 -16.91 -10.82 0.22
CA HIS A 118 -17.18 -11.90 1.17
C HIS A 118 -18.48 -11.65 1.96
N GLU A 119 -18.70 -10.41 2.41
CA GLU A 119 -19.92 -10.02 3.12
C GLU A 119 -21.17 -10.14 2.22
N LEU A 120 -21.08 -9.67 0.97
CA LEU A 120 -22.15 -9.80 -0.02
C LEU A 120 -22.54 -11.26 -0.28
N VAL A 121 -21.55 -12.14 -0.47
CA VAL A 121 -21.77 -13.57 -0.71
C VAL A 121 -22.43 -14.22 0.51
N THR A 122 -21.95 -13.90 1.70
CA THR A 122 -22.51 -14.41 2.96
C THR A 122 -23.97 -14.00 3.12
N GLN A 123 -24.29 -12.74 2.79
CA GLN A 123 -25.66 -12.23 2.87
C GLN A 123 -26.59 -12.87 1.83
N LYS A 124 -26.12 -13.09 0.60
CA LYS A 124 -26.88 -13.82 -0.43
C LYS A 124 -27.19 -15.26 -0.01
N ILE A 125 -26.21 -15.95 0.58
CA ILE A 125 -26.41 -17.32 1.10
C ILE A 125 -27.46 -17.33 2.22
N ARG A 126 -27.41 -16.36 3.14
CA ARG A 126 -28.42 -16.23 4.20
C ARG A 126 -29.81 -15.98 3.63
N ASN A 127 -29.95 -15.05 2.68
CA ASN A 127 -31.24 -14.74 2.07
C ASN A 127 -31.84 -15.94 1.33
N LEU A 128 -31.02 -16.71 0.60
CA LEU A 128 -31.43 -17.97 -0.01
C LEU A 128 -31.91 -18.98 1.03
N LEU A 129 -31.19 -19.09 2.16
CA LEU A 129 -31.56 -19.99 3.27
C LEU A 129 -32.91 -19.63 3.88
N TYR A 130 -33.24 -18.34 3.98
CA TYR A 130 -34.52 -17.85 4.50
C TYR A 130 -35.68 -17.92 3.49
N ALA A 131 -35.39 -17.97 2.19
CA ALA A 131 -36.39 -18.07 1.13
C ALA A 131 -36.89 -19.52 0.89
N LEU A 132 -36.21 -20.54 1.43
CA LEU A 132 -36.66 -21.92 1.39
C LEU A 132 -37.82 -22.14 2.39
N PRO A 133 -39.01 -22.58 1.94
CA PRO A 133 -40.15 -22.76 2.83
C PRO A 133 -39.94 -23.96 3.77
N THR A 134 -40.02 -23.70 5.08
CA THR A 134 -40.03 -24.73 6.12
C THR A 134 -41.43 -25.32 6.28
N ASN A 135 -41.92 -26.08 5.30
CA ASN A 135 -43.14 -26.85 5.48
C ASN A 135 -42.79 -28.18 6.15
N MET A 136 -43.04 -28.28 7.46
CA MET A 136 -43.04 -29.55 8.18
C MET A 136 -44.09 -29.55 9.28
N GLU A 137 -45.05 -30.47 9.17
CA GLU A 137 -46.22 -30.64 10.03
C GLU A 137 -45.87 -30.98 11.51
N SER A 138 -46.76 -30.56 12.40
CA SER A 138 -46.57 -30.30 13.84
C SER A 138 -46.49 -31.52 14.77
N ASN A 139 -46.76 -32.73 14.30
CA ASN A 139 -46.88 -33.88 15.22
C ASN A 139 -45.58 -34.69 15.38
N GLN A 140 -44.53 -34.36 14.61
CA GLN A 140 -43.19 -34.96 14.74
C GLN A 140 -42.20 -34.01 15.44
N GLU A 141 -42.71 -32.96 16.10
CA GLU A 141 -41.91 -31.80 16.49
C GLU A 141 -41.16 -32.00 17.80
N GLU A 142 -41.72 -32.72 18.77
CA GLU A 142 -41.13 -32.87 20.11
C GLU A 142 -39.92 -33.83 20.13
N GLU A 143 -40.01 -34.94 19.40
CA GLU A 143 -38.92 -35.89 19.21
C GLU A 143 -37.82 -35.32 18.29
N ARG A 144 -38.22 -34.57 17.25
CA ARG A 144 -37.29 -33.75 16.44
C ARG A 144 -36.65 -32.64 17.27
N LEU A 145 -37.33 -32.03 18.25
CA LEU A 145 -36.76 -30.98 19.11
C LEU A 145 -35.71 -31.55 20.06
N ARG A 146 -35.91 -32.74 20.64
CA ARG A 146 -34.86 -33.44 21.40
C ARG A 146 -33.67 -33.82 20.52
N GLN A 147 -33.93 -34.32 19.31
CA GLN A 147 -32.88 -34.56 18.31
C GLN A 147 -32.17 -33.27 17.88
N ARG A 148 -32.89 -32.14 17.71
CA ARG A 148 -32.32 -30.82 17.39
C ARG A 148 -31.45 -30.32 18.54
N ARG A 149 -31.88 -30.45 19.80
CA ARG A 149 -31.08 -30.09 20.98
C ARG A 149 -29.81 -30.94 21.07
N ALA A 150 -29.90 -32.25 20.87
CA ALA A 150 -28.73 -33.14 20.83
C ALA A 150 -27.80 -32.80 19.65
N LYS A 151 -28.33 -32.58 18.45
CA LYS A 151 -27.58 -32.09 17.26
C LYS A 151 -26.90 -30.74 17.54
N GLN A 152 -27.58 -29.84 18.26
CA GLN A 152 -27.07 -28.52 18.59
C GLN A 152 -25.94 -28.58 19.62
N LEU A 153 -26.03 -29.44 20.63
CA LEU A 153 -24.93 -29.69 21.57
C LEU A 153 -23.72 -30.34 20.88
N ILE A 154 -23.95 -31.28 19.97
CA ILE A 154 -22.88 -31.85 19.12
C ILE A 154 -22.24 -30.77 18.25
N TYR A 155 -23.03 -29.86 17.67
CA TYR A 155 -22.54 -28.77 16.86
C TYR A 155 -21.73 -27.75 17.66
N VAL A 156 -22.18 -27.40 18.88
CA VAL A 156 -21.46 -26.51 19.81
C VAL A 156 -20.13 -27.15 20.22
N PHE A 157 -20.14 -28.44 20.59
CA PHE A 157 -18.93 -29.19 20.89
C PHE A 157 -17.96 -29.19 19.71
N ARG A 158 -18.42 -29.50 18.50
CA ARG A 158 -17.58 -29.49 17.29
C ARG A 158 -16.98 -28.11 17.02
N ARG A 159 -17.79 -27.05 17.09
CA ARG A 159 -17.31 -25.67 16.89
C ARG A 159 -16.25 -25.29 17.92
N ALA A 160 -16.49 -25.60 19.19
CA ALA A 160 -15.54 -25.31 20.26
C ALA A 160 -14.23 -26.08 20.05
N VAL A 161 -14.30 -27.38 19.76
CA VAL A 161 -13.09 -28.20 19.56
C VAL A 161 -12.34 -27.80 18.30
N ILE A 162 -13.02 -27.56 17.17
CA ILE A 162 -12.38 -27.09 15.94
C ILE A 162 -11.72 -25.73 16.17
N ALA A 163 -12.39 -24.81 16.88
CA ALA A 163 -11.79 -23.52 17.23
C ALA A 163 -10.53 -23.71 18.09
N VAL A 164 -10.57 -24.54 19.13
CA VAL A 164 -9.40 -24.82 19.99
C VAL A 164 -8.26 -25.47 19.19
N LEU A 165 -8.55 -26.45 18.32
CA LEU A 165 -7.55 -27.09 17.47
C LEU A 165 -6.98 -26.13 16.43
N ALA A 166 -7.81 -25.27 15.83
CA ALA A 166 -7.39 -24.24 14.88
C ALA A 166 -6.52 -23.19 15.57
N THR A 167 -6.93 -22.68 16.73
CA THR A 167 -6.15 -21.75 17.54
C THR A 167 -4.83 -22.38 17.98
N ASN A 168 -4.81 -23.66 18.36
CA ASN A 168 -3.56 -24.32 18.72
C ASN A 168 -2.63 -24.51 17.50
N ARG A 169 -3.18 -24.85 16.33
CA ARG A 169 -2.42 -24.90 15.07
C ARG A 169 -1.91 -23.52 14.67
N LEU A 170 -2.72 -22.47 14.80
CA LEU A 170 -2.33 -21.09 14.57
C LEU A 170 -1.26 -20.64 15.57
N ARG A 171 -1.36 -21.05 16.84
CA ARG A 171 -0.35 -20.79 17.87
C ARG A 171 0.96 -21.51 17.57
N ALA A 172 0.89 -22.77 17.13
CA ALA A 172 2.07 -23.51 16.70
C ALA A 172 2.68 -22.88 15.44
N LEU A 173 1.85 -22.49 14.47
CA LEU A 173 2.31 -21.73 13.30
C LEU A 173 2.97 -20.41 13.73
N ALA A 174 2.37 -19.63 14.61
CA ALA A 174 2.94 -18.37 15.11
C ALA A 174 4.23 -18.57 15.93
N ARG A 175 4.37 -19.69 16.66
CA ARG A 175 5.57 -20.01 17.46
C ARG A 175 6.71 -20.63 16.66
N TYR A 176 6.41 -21.35 15.60
CA TYR A 176 7.41 -22.11 14.83
C TYR A 176 7.61 -21.58 13.39
N SER A 177 6.81 -20.60 12.96
CA SER A 177 6.99 -19.91 11.67
C SER A 177 7.73 -18.60 11.89
N CYS A 178 8.96 -18.54 11.40
CA CYS A 178 9.67 -17.27 11.27
C CYS A 178 9.04 -16.37 10.19
N SER A 179 8.16 -16.93 9.33
CA SER A 179 7.46 -16.22 8.25
C SER A 179 6.11 -15.67 8.71
N LEU A 180 5.95 -14.34 8.66
CA LEU A 180 4.73 -13.58 8.89
C LEU A 180 3.70 -13.76 7.77
N PHE A 181 4.15 -13.63 6.51
CA PHE A 181 3.34 -13.87 5.32
C PHE A 181 4.24 -14.13 4.12
N VAL A 182 3.71 -14.77 3.09
CA VAL A 182 4.44 -14.98 1.82
C VAL A 182 3.92 -13.95 0.84
N TRP A 183 4.79 -13.04 0.41
CA TRP A 183 4.47 -12.17 -0.71
C TRP A 183 4.54 -12.97 -2.00
N THR A 184 3.44 -12.93 -2.76
CA THR A 184 3.36 -13.44 -4.13
C THR A 184 3.15 -12.25 -5.04
N ASP A 185 4.02 -12.05 -6.02
CA ASP A 185 3.65 -11.30 -7.21
C ASP A 185 2.42 -12.02 -7.81
N GLY A 186 1.35 -11.26 -8.11
CA GLY A 186 0.06 -11.81 -8.52
C GLY A 186 0.06 -12.61 -9.83
N SER A 187 1.20 -12.80 -10.49
CA SER A 187 1.35 -13.72 -11.61
C SER A 187 1.43 -15.16 -11.11
N ARG A 188 0.66 -16.05 -11.76
CA ARG A 188 0.68 -17.49 -11.49
C ARG A 188 2.06 -18.06 -11.84
N GLY A 189 3.00 -18.04 -10.89
CA GLY A 189 4.23 -18.83 -10.98
C GLY A 189 5.54 -18.16 -10.57
N SER A 190 5.55 -16.92 -10.09
CA SER A 190 6.80 -16.25 -9.69
C SER A 190 7.15 -16.41 -8.20
N THR A 191 8.41 -16.13 -7.91
CA THR A 191 9.15 -16.31 -6.66
C THR A 191 8.34 -15.85 -5.44
N ARG A 192 8.10 -16.79 -4.52
CA ARG A 192 7.43 -16.55 -3.25
C ARG A 192 8.45 -15.97 -2.28
N ILE A 193 8.32 -14.72 -1.88
CA ILE A 193 9.19 -14.11 -0.88
C ILE A 193 8.56 -14.31 0.50
N PRO A 194 9.09 -15.20 1.37
CA PRO A 194 8.63 -15.31 2.73
C PRO A 194 9.06 -14.07 3.51
N VAL A 195 8.10 -13.27 3.97
CA VAL A 195 8.36 -12.15 4.88
C VAL A 195 8.54 -12.72 6.28
N CYS A 196 9.75 -12.62 6.84
CA CYS A 196 10.10 -13.18 8.14
C CYS A 196 10.39 -12.12 9.21
N VAL A 197 10.18 -12.45 10.49
CA VAL A 197 10.61 -11.60 11.63
C VAL A 197 12.11 -11.84 11.89
N GLY A 198 12.98 -11.14 11.16
CA GLY A 198 14.43 -11.03 11.44
C GLY A 198 15.20 -12.36 11.65
N GLU A 199 16.47 -12.27 12.07
CA GLU A 199 17.38 -13.43 12.28
C GLU A 199 17.12 -14.23 13.57
N SER A 200 15.93 -14.11 14.17
CA SER A 200 15.66 -14.71 15.48
C SER A 200 15.45 -16.24 15.38
N ARG A 201 16.35 -17.00 16.03
CA ARG A 201 16.20 -18.45 16.25
C ARG A 201 14.99 -18.72 17.15
N GLY A 202 13.82 -18.88 16.53
CA GLY A 202 12.67 -19.57 17.10
C GLY A 202 12.07 -18.93 18.35
N PHE A 203 10.89 -18.36 18.19
CA PHE A 203 10.08 -17.73 19.24
C PHE A 203 10.04 -18.53 20.55
N LYS A 204 10.84 -18.10 21.52
CA LYS A 204 10.66 -18.42 22.93
C LYS A 204 10.27 -17.13 23.64
N GLU A 205 9.00 -17.06 24.03
CA GLU A 205 8.36 -15.98 24.82
C GLU A 205 7.80 -14.75 24.08
N GLU A 206 6.53 -14.48 24.35
CA GLU A 206 5.65 -13.48 23.73
C GLU A 206 6.11 -12.01 23.96
N GLY A 207 6.98 -11.78 24.95
CA GLY A 207 7.57 -10.46 25.24
C GLY A 207 8.89 -10.17 24.51
N VAL A 208 9.64 -11.20 24.12
CA VAL A 208 10.95 -11.06 23.45
C VAL A 208 10.76 -10.79 21.95
N ALA A 209 9.69 -11.35 21.37
CA ALA A 209 9.35 -11.24 19.95
C ALA A 209 9.08 -9.80 19.46
N CYS A 210 8.44 -8.96 20.28
CA CYS A 210 8.20 -7.56 19.92
C CYS A 210 9.49 -6.73 19.94
N ILE A 211 10.43 -7.08 20.82
CA ILE A 211 11.72 -6.38 20.95
C ILE A 211 12.59 -6.74 19.75
N GLU A 212 12.67 -8.02 19.38
CA GLU A 212 13.44 -8.48 18.21
C GLU A 212 12.90 -7.93 16.88
N ALA A 213 11.58 -7.81 16.74
CA ALA A 213 10.98 -7.16 15.57
C ALA A 213 11.32 -5.66 15.52
N LEU A 214 11.35 -4.98 16.67
CA LEU A 214 11.75 -3.59 16.78
C LEU A 214 13.24 -3.40 16.46
N ASP A 215 14.09 -4.31 16.93
CA ASP A 215 15.53 -4.32 16.69
C ASP A 215 15.84 -4.57 15.20
N TRP A 216 15.09 -5.46 14.54
CA TRP A 216 15.21 -5.67 13.10
C TRP A 216 14.74 -4.44 12.30
N LEU A 217 13.60 -3.85 12.65
CA LEU A 217 13.07 -2.64 12.02
C LEU A 217 13.99 -1.42 12.20
N THR A 218 14.82 -1.43 13.24
CA THR A 218 15.81 -0.38 13.53
C THR A 218 17.24 -0.78 13.15
N SER A 219 17.42 -1.93 12.49
CA SER A 219 18.74 -2.45 12.14
C SER A 219 19.46 -1.61 11.08
N CYS A 220 20.78 -1.50 11.23
CA CYS A 220 21.65 -0.82 10.26
C CYS A 220 21.63 -1.53 8.90
N ASP A 221 21.48 -2.85 8.88
CA ASP A 221 21.45 -3.65 7.65
C ASP A 221 20.19 -3.38 6.84
N LEU A 222 19.02 -3.31 7.49
CA LEU A 222 17.77 -2.92 6.84
C LEU A 222 17.83 -1.49 6.32
N SER A 223 18.34 -0.55 7.12
CA SER A 223 18.52 0.84 6.71
C SER A 223 19.42 0.94 5.47
N THR A 224 20.54 0.21 5.46
CA THR A 224 21.48 0.18 4.32
C THR A 224 20.85 -0.46 3.09
N ALA A 225 20.06 -1.53 3.26
CA ALA A 225 19.32 -2.16 2.18
C ALA A 225 18.28 -1.21 1.56
N ILE A 226 17.55 -0.44 2.38
CA ILE A 226 16.61 0.57 1.90
C ILE A 226 17.36 1.69 1.17
N ILE A 227 18.38 2.28 1.76
CA ILE A 227 19.13 3.40 1.17
C ILE A 227 19.75 2.99 -0.17
N SER A 228 20.38 1.81 -0.23
CA SER A 228 21.00 1.31 -1.47
C SER A 228 19.98 1.03 -2.57
N SER A 229 18.81 0.46 -2.23
CA SER A 229 17.75 0.14 -3.18
C SER A 229 17.14 1.38 -3.84
N PHE A 230 17.11 2.52 -3.14
CA PHE A 230 16.49 3.76 -3.62
C PHE A 230 17.48 4.81 -4.13
N SER A 231 18.79 4.52 -4.07
CA SER A 231 19.84 5.42 -4.54
C SER A 231 19.71 5.82 -6.02
N GLU A 232 19.30 4.89 -6.89
CA GLU A 232 19.09 5.14 -8.32
C GLU A 232 17.86 6.03 -8.58
N LEU A 233 16.76 5.81 -7.86
CA LEU A 233 15.58 6.67 -7.93
C LEU A 233 15.92 8.09 -7.48
N GLN A 234 16.75 8.23 -6.45
CA GLN A 234 17.21 9.53 -5.99
C GLN A 234 18.10 10.24 -7.01
N ASP A 235 18.96 9.53 -7.72
CA ASP A 235 19.80 10.10 -8.79
C ASP A 235 18.95 10.59 -9.98
N VAL A 236 17.76 10.01 -10.19
CA VAL A 236 16.76 10.51 -11.16
C VAL A 236 16.00 11.73 -10.60
N LEU A 237 15.62 11.73 -9.33
CA LEU A 237 14.88 12.81 -8.67
C LEU A 237 15.71 14.08 -8.40
N SER A 238 17.03 13.95 -8.29
CA SER A 238 17.95 15.06 -7.99
C SER A 238 18.37 15.87 -9.22
N LYS A 239 17.96 15.45 -10.43
CA LYS A 239 18.24 16.19 -11.67
C LYS A 239 17.29 17.40 -11.78
N PRO A 240 17.82 18.64 -11.89
CA PRO A 240 17.03 19.87 -11.82
C PRO A 240 16.26 20.21 -13.10
N ASP A 241 16.11 19.28 -14.04
CA ASP A 241 15.43 19.57 -15.30
C ASP A 241 13.92 19.67 -15.07
N SER A 242 13.46 20.91 -14.83
CA SER A 242 12.06 21.31 -14.59
C SER A 242 11.09 20.90 -15.71
N ASN A 243 11.59 20.52 -16.90
CA ASN A 243 10.78 20.02 -18.02
C ASN A 243 10.77 18.48 -18.13
N SER A 244 11.58 17.77 -17.32
CA SER A 244 11.74 16.30 -17.36
C SER A 244 10.89 15.55 -16.33
N TRP A 245 10.23 16.25 -15.41
CA TRP A 245 9.29 15.67 -14.44
C TRP A 245 8.15 14.89 -15.13
N LEU A 246 7.94 15.14 -16.43
CA LEU A 246 6.98 14.49 -17.31
C LEU A 246 7.55 13.33 -18.15
N SER A 247 8.82 12.98 -18.01
CA SER A 247 9.37 11.71 -18.52
C SER A 247 8.90 10.58 -17.60
N GLY A 248 7.59 10.37 -17.55
CA GLY A 248 6.92 9.30 -16.81
C GLY A 248 7.60 7.93 -17.00
N PRO A 249 8.06 7.53 -18.20
CA PRO A 249 8.70 6.23 -18.39
C PRO A 249 10.00 6.02 -17.58
N SER A 250 10.85 7.05 -17.50
CA SER A 250 12.14 6.96 -16.78
C SER A 250 11.95 6.97 -15.26
N LEU A 251 11.01 7.79 -14.76
CA LEU A 251 10.68 7.81 -13.33
C LEU A 251 9.97 6.52 -12.90
N ILE A 252 9.02 6.04 -13.71
CA ILE A 252 8.29 4.80 -13.43
C ILE A 252 9.23 3.59 -13.48
N SER A 253 10.16 3.53 -14.43
CA SER A 253 11.14 2.45 -14.49
C SER A 253 12.13 2.49 -13.32
N ALA A 254 12.63 3.67 -12.94
CA ALA A 254 13.47 3.84 -11.75
C ALA A 254 12.74 3.45 -10.46
N ALA A 255 11.46 3.81 -10.33
CA ALA A 255 10.62 3.44 -9.20
C ALA A 255 10.38 1.92 -9.13
N ARG A 256 10.07 1.28 -10.27
CA ARG A 256 9.89 -0.18 -10.37
C ARG A 256 11.17 -0.93 -10.06
N ASN A 257 12.31 -0.49 -10.60
CA ASN A 257 13.61 -1.08 -10.33
C ASN A 257 14.03 -0.92 -8.88
N SER A 258 13.76 0.24 -8.27
CA SER A 258 14.07 0.48 -6.85
C SER A 258 13.23 -0.40 -5.93
N PHE A 259 11.95 -0.58 -6.27
CA PHE A 259 11.07 -1.50 -5.54
C PHE A 259 11.51 -2.96 -5.71
N ALA A 260 11.86 -3.39 -6.93
CA ALA A 260 12.37 -4.74 -7.18
C ALA A 260 13.66 -5.00 -6.38
N LYS A 261 14.63 -4.07 -6.41
CA LYS A 261 15.86 -4.15 -5.62
C LYS A 261 15.60 -4.22 -4.12
N LEU A 262 14.61 -3.45 -3.62
CA LEU A 262 14.20 -3.54 -2.22
C LEU A 262 13.68 -4.95 -1.91
N MET A 263 12.80 -5.49 -2.75
CA MET A 263 12.24 -6.83 -2.54
C MET A 263 13.31 -7.92 -2.63
N ASP A 264 14.27 -7.82 -3.55
CA ASP A 264 15.40 -8.75 -3.68
C ASP A 264 16.32 -8.69 -2.45
N ASN A 265 16.66 -7.49 -1.98
CA ASN A 265 17.48 -7.30 -0.78
C ASN A 265 16.76 -7.80 0.49
N LEU A 266 15.45 -7.55 0.60
CA LEU A 266 14.63 -8.10 1.68
C LEU A 266 14.56 -9.63 1.59
N SER A 267 14.47 -10.20 0.38
CA SER A 267 14.50 -11.66 0.19
C SER A 267 15.83 -12.24 0.67
N MET A 268 16.97 -11.62 0.33
CA MET A 268 18.28 -12.05 0.81
C MET A 268 18.41 -11.97 2.34
N LEU A 269 17.92 -10.88 2.96
CA LEU A 269 17.88 -10.70 4.42
C LEU A 269 16.93 -11.69 5.12
N MET A 270 15.97 -12.27 4.38
CA MET A 270 14.99 -13.22 4.92
C MET A 270 15.34 -14.68 4.59
N GLU A 271 16.15 -14.94 3.56
CA GLU A 271 16.68 -16.26 3.19
C GLU A 271 17.80 -16.72 4.12
N THR A 272 18.62 -15.80 4.65
CA THR A 272 19.61 -16.11 5.70
C THR A 272 18.97 -16.67 6.98
N VAL A 273 17.64 -16.56 7.12
CA VAL A 273 16.83 -17.01 8.26
C VAL A 273 16.26 -18.41 8.05
N GLN A 274 16.58 -19.14 6.97
CA GLN A 274 16.27 -20.59 6.89
C GLN A 274 17.10 -21.40 7.89
N GLY A 275 16.74 -21.30 9.17
CA GLY A 275 17.09 -22.27 10.18
C GLY A 275 16.51 -23.63 9.79
N THR A 276 17.31 -24.67 10.03
CA THR A 276 17.00 -26.09 9.87
C THR A 276 15.50 -26.41 10.02
N PRO A 277 14.90 -27.19 9.10
CA PRO A 277 13.50 -27.55 9.19
C PRO A 277 13.22 -28.11 10.58
N CYS A 278 12.32 -27.45 11.31
CA CYS A 278 12.00 -27.80 12.68
C CYS A 278 11.58 -29.29 12.72
N GLU A 279 12.42 -30.15 13.32
CA GLU A 279 12.17 -31.58 13.52
C GLU A 279 10.92 -31.87 14.38
N CYS A 280 10.23 -30.84 14.87
CA CYS A 280 9.05 -30.93 15.72
C CYS A 280 7.76 -31.31 14.96
N ARG A 281 7.79 -32.26 14.02
CA ARG A 281 6.56 -32.73 13.34
C ARG A 281 6.01 -34.06 13.82
N ALA A 282 6.71 -34.80 14.69
CA ALA A 282 6.30 -36.17 15.02
C ALA A 282 6.18 -36.53 16.50
N SER A 283 6.73 -35.77 17.46
CA SER A 283 6.98 -36.31 18.82
C SER A 283 6.34 -35.59 20.02
N LEU A 284 5.54 -34.54 19.82
CA LEU A 284 4.84 -33.82 20.90
C LEU A 284 3.34 -33.86 20.58
N GLU A 285 2.43 -34.52 21.30
CA GLU A 285 2.42 -35.02 22.67
C GLU A 285 1.45 -36.21 22.65
N GLN A 286 1.92 -37.41 22.98
CA GLN A 286 1.02 -38.48 23.39
C GLN A 286 0.49 -38.07 24.79
N ASP A 287 -0.82 -37.86 24.92
CA ASP A 287 -1.58 -37.43 26.12
C ASP A 287 -1.95 -35.94 26.28
N SER A 288 -1.73 -35.07 25.29
CA SER A 288 -2.18 -33.68 25.42
C SER A 288 -3.69 -33.48 25.23
N LEU A 289 -4.20 -32.41 25.83
CA LEU A 289 -5.59 -31.97 25.67
C LEU A 289 -5.98 -31.88 24.19
N ILE A 290 -5.07 -31.44 23.32
CA ILE A 290 -5.28 -31.30 21.88
C ILE A 290 -5.55 -32.66 21.23
N GLN A 291 -4.76 -33.69 21.58
CA GLN A 291 -4.97 -35.05 21.08
C GLN A 291 -6.30 -35.62 21.61
N ARG A 292 -6.59 -35.44 22.90
CA ARG A 292 -7.86 -35.89 23.51
C ARG A 292 -9.07 -35.23 22.87
N LEU A 293 -8.98 -33.94 22.56
CA LEU A 293 -10.02 -33.20 21.86
C LEU A 293 -10.16 -33.62 20.39
N ALA A 294 -9.05 -33.86 19.68
CA ALA A 294 -9.08 -34.37 18.31
C ALA A 294 -9.68 -35.78 18.21
N CYS A 295 -9.29 -36.70 19.11
CA CYS A 295 -9.87 -38.04 19.21
C CYS A 295 -11.34 -37.98 19.63
N GLY A 296 -11.70 -37.11 20.58
CA GLY A 296 -13.08 -36.87 20.99
C GLY A 296 -13.96 -36.34 19.85
N LEU A 297 -13.44 -35.40 19.06
CA LEU A 297 -14.09 -34.88 17.86
C LEU A 297 -14.29 -35.98 16.82
N HIS A 298 -13.27 -36.80 16.57
CA HIS A 298 -13.35 -37.93 15.64
C HIS A 298 -14.42 -38.94 16.07
N ARG A 299 -14.46 -39.29 17.36
CA ARG A 299 -15.44 -40.23 17.91
C ARG A 299 -16.87 -39.70 17.81
N VAL A 300 -17.09 -38.43 18.17
CA VAL A 300 -18.40 -37.77 18.05
C VAL A 300 -18.82 -37.61 16.57
N ASN A 301 -17.86 -37.44 15.66
CA ASN A 301 -18.13 -37.42 14.23
C ASN A 301 -18.57 -38.77 13.68
N ALA A 302 -17.88 -39.85 14.06
CA ALA A 302 -18.24 -41.22 13.68
C ALA A 302 -19.61 -41.63 14.23
N GLN A 303 -19.86 -41.40 15.52
CA GLN A 303 -21.14 -41.73 16.15
C GLN A 303 -22.32 -40.96 15.56
N ALA A 304 -22.11 -39.69 15.18
CA ALA A 304 -23.16 -38.90 14.56
C ALA A 304 -23.40 -39.27 13.08
N LEU A 305 -22.40 -39.83 12.40
CA LEU A 305 -22.55 -40.42 11.07
C LEU A 305 -23.38 -41.72 11.16
N GLU A 306 -23.04 -42.60 12.09
CA GLU A 306 -23.78 -43.85 12.36
C GLU A 306 -25.23 -43.60 12.79
N ALA A 307 -25.48 -42.55 13.56
CA ALA A 307 -26.83 -42.15 13.99
C ALA A 307 -27.65 -41.41 12.91
N GLY A 308 -27.16 -41.31 11.66
CA GLY A 308 -27.85 -40.61 10.57
C GLY A 308 -28.02 -39.10 10.78
N LEU A 309 -27.30 -38.51 11.74
CA LEU A 309 -27.36 -37.07 12.03
C LEU A 309 -26.54 -36.26 11.01
N TYR A 310 -25.68 -36.96 10.25
CA TYR A 310 -24.86 -36.44 9.16
C TYR A 310 -25.01 -37.35 7.94
N ASP A 311 -26.05 -37.16 7.14
CA ASP A 311 -25.85 -37.41 5.72
C ASP A 311 -24.96 -36.26 5.25
N ARG A 312 -23.67 -36.51 5.02
CA ARG A 312 -22.80 -35.54 4.34
C ARG A 312 -23.29 -35.52 2.89
N LEU A 313 -24.48 -34.97 2.65
CA LEU A 313 -24.92 -34.67 1.30
C LEU A 313 -23.84 -33.72 0.77
N PRO A 314 -23.04 -34.16 -0.21
CA PRO A 314 -22.03 -33.28 -0.77
C PRO A 314 -22.76 -32.04 -1.27
N SER A 315 -22.12 -30.88 -1.17
CA SER A 315 -22.66 -29.60 -1.67
C SER A 315 -23.25 -29.76 -3.09
N THR A 316 -22.75 -30.71 -3.87
CA THR A 316 -23.30 -31.14 -5.16
C THR A 316 -24.75 -31.64 -5.13
N ARG A 317 -25.20 -32.40 -4.13
CA ARG A 317 -26.61 -32.86 -4.05
C ARG A 317 -27.56 -31.74 -3.61
N ASN A 318 -27.13 -30.86 -2.72
CA ASN A 318 -27.92 -29.66 -2.37
C ASN A 318 -28.00 -28.68 -3.55
N ILE A 319 -26.91 -28.51 -4.30
CA ILE A 319 -26.91 -27.75 -5.55
C ILE A 319 -27.82 -28.41 -6.58
N ALA A 320 -27.81 -29.74 -6.71
CA ALA A 320 -28.70 -30.46 -7.62
C ALA A 320 -30.18 -30.31 -7.24
N ILE A 321 -30.53 -30.39 -5.96
CA ILE A 321 -31.90 -30.16 -5.48
C ILE A 321 -32.32 -28.70 -5.77
N LEU A 322 -31.47 -27.72 -5.47
CA LEU A 322 -31.76 -26.31 -5.79
C LEU A 322 -31.89 -26.08 -7.30
N GLN A 323 -31.04 -26.69 -8.11
CA GLN A 323 -31.13 -26.62 -9.57
C GLN A 323 -32.43 -27.24 -10.09
N GLN A 324 -32.86 -28.35 -9.49
CA GLN A 324 -34.14 -29.00 -9.82
C GLN A 324 -35.32 -28.10 -9.45
N GLU A 325 -35.36 -27.55 -8.23
CA GLU A 325 -36.42 -26.64 -7.77
C GLU A 325 -36.51 -25.37 -8.62
N ILE A 326 -35.37 -24.76 -8.97
CA ILE A 326 -35.32 -23.60 -9.87
C ILE A 326 -35.83 -23.97 -11.27
N SER A 327 -35.48 -25.16 -11.77
CA SER A 327 -35.93 -25.63 -13.07
C SER A 327 -37.45 -25.85 -13.08
N GLU A 328 -38.00 -26.43 -12.02
CA GLU A 328 -39.44 -26.68 -11.88
C GLU A 328 -40.23 -25.37 -11.73
N LEU A 329 -39.73 -24.41 -10.94
CA LEU A 329 -40.28 -23.05 -10.87
C LEU A 329 -40.26 -22.35 -12.24
N SER A 330 -39.16 -22.46 -12.98
CA SER A 330 -39.03 -21.85 -14.31
C SER A 330 -40.03 -22.46 -15.30
N GLN A 331 -40.23 -23.78 -15.26
CA GLN A 331 -41.23 -24.46 -16.08
C GLN A 331 -42.65 -24.02 -15.74
N ARG A 332 -42.99 -23.94 -14.46
CA ARG A 332 -44.31 -23.46 -14.01
C ARG A 332 -44.58 -22.02 -14.40
N LEU A 333 -43.57 -21.15 -14.26
CA LEU A 333 -43.67 -19.75 -14.70
C LEU A 333 -43.88 -19.65 -16.21
N HIS A 334 -43.12 -20.42 -17.00
CA HIS A 334 -43.28 -20.45 -18.45
C HIS A 334 -44.67 -20.93 -18.86
N ALA A 335 -45.20 -22.00 -18.25
CA ALA A 335 -46.54 -22.49 -18.51
C ALA A 335 -47.61 -21.42 -18.20
N ALA A 336 -47.51 -20.77 -17.04
CA ALA A 336 -48.41 -19.68 -16.66
C ALA A 336 -48.32 -18.48 -17.62
N GLU A 337 -47.13 -18.15 -18.11
CA GLU A 337 -46.93 -17.08 -19.09
C GLU A 337 -47.54 -17.43 -20.46
N VAL A 338 -47.41 -18.69 -20.90
CA VAL A 338 -48.05 -19.18 -22.14
C VAL A 338 -49.58 -19.14 -22.02
N GLU A 339 -50.13 -19.61 -20.91
CA GLU A 339 -51.57 -19.52 -20.64
C GLU A 339 -52.05 -18.07 -20.63
N SER A 340 -51.31 -17.17 -19.97
CA SER A 340 -51.64 -15.74 -19.94
C SER A 340 -51.69 -15.13 -21.35
N ARG A 341 -50.71 -15.44 -22.21
CA ARG A 341 -50.69 -14.98 -23.61
C ARG A 341 -51.85 -15.57 -24.42
N SER A 342 -52.17 -16.85 -24.24
CA SER A 342 -53.30 -17.51 -24.89
C SER A 342 -54.63 -16.86 -24.49
N LEU A 343 -54.85 -16.63 -23.19
CA LEU A 343 -56.05 -15.96 -22.70
C LEU A 343 -56.16 -14.52 -23.23
N HIS A 344 -55.03 -13.81 -23.33
CA HIS A 344 -55.01 -12.47 -23.90
C HIS A 344 -55.45 -12.47 -25.38
N LEU A 345 -54.98 -13.44 -26.18
CA LEU A 345 -55.40 -13.60 -27.57
C LEU A 345 -56.90 -13.92 -27.67
N GLN A 346 -57.41 -14.85 -26.87
CA GLN A 346 -58.84 -15.16 -26.83
C GLN A 346 -59.68 -13.94 -26.45
N LEU A 347 -59.20 -13.14 -25.49
CA LEU A 347 -59.88 -11.92 -25.06
C LEU A 347 -59.94 -10.86 -26.18
N GLU A 348 -58.88 -10.70 -26.97
CA GLU A 348 -58.91 -9.80 -28.14
C GLU A 348 -59.82 -10.33 -29.26
N GLU A 349 -59.87 -11.65 -29.48
CA GLU A 349 -60.81 -12.27 -30.42
C GLU A 349 -62.28 -12.09 -29.98
N PHE A 350 -62.58 -12.28 -28.69
CA PHE A 350 -63.90 -12.00 -28.12
C PHE A 350 -64.28 -10.53 -28.25
N LYS A 351 -63.35 -9.59 -28.00
CA LYS A 351 -63.61 -8.17 -28.21
C LYS A 351 -63.91 -7.85 -29.68
N TRP A 352 -63.21 -8.48 -30.62
CA TRP A 352 -63.45 -8.27 -32.04
C TRP A 352 -64.82 -8.81 -32.47
N THR A 353 -65.16 -10.05 -32.09
CA THR A 353 -66.48 -10.65 -32.40
C THR A 353 -67.62 -9.87 -31.76
N PHE A 354 -67.44 -9.38 -30.53
CA PHE A 354 -68.42 -8.51 -29.87
C PHE A 354 -68.66 -7.21 -30.64
N LYS A 355 -67.59 -6.54 -31.12
CA LYS A 355 -67.72 -5.33 -31.95
C LYS A 355 -68.48 -5.61 -33.24
N GLU A 356 -68.27 -6.77 -33.86
CA GLU A 356 -68.97 -7.11 -35.11
C GLU A 356 -70.46 -7.41 -34.84
N MET A 357 -70.77 -8.18 -33.79
CA MET A 357 -72.15 -8.39 -33.35
C MET A 357 -72.85 -7.09 -32.96
N GLN A 358 -72.15 -6.14 -32.34
CA GLN A 358 -72.68 -4.82 -32.02
C GLN A 358 -73.06 -4.05 -33.28
N LYS A 359 -72.20 -4.04 -34.32
CA LYS A 359 -72.55 -3.41 -35.62
C LYS A 359 -73.76 -4.07 -36.26
N ASP A 360 -73.86 -5.39 -36.19
CA ASP A 360 -74.99 -6.12 -36.76
C ASP A 360 -76.29 -5.88 -35.99
N ALA A 361 -76.22 -5.77 -34.66
CA ALA A 361 -77.35 -5.36 -33.82
C ALA A 361 -77.79 -3.93 -34.15
N GLU A 362 -76.86 -2.99 -34.35
CA GLU A 362 -77.18 -1.63 -34.79
C GLU A 362 -77.81 -1.59 -36.19
N LYS A 363 -77.36 -2.43 -37.13
CA LYS A 363 -78.00 -2.58 -38.45
C LYS A 363 -79.41 -3.14 -38.32
N ALA A 364 -79.60 -4.18 -37.52
CA ALA A 364 -80.92 -4.78 -37.27
C ALA A 364 -81.88 -3.76 -36.64
N HIS A 365 -81.39 -2.94 -35.71
CA HIS A 365 -82.18 -1.87 -35.10
C HIS A 365 -82.62 -0.83 -36.14
N ARG A 366 -81.70 -0.36 -36.99
CA ARG A 366 -82.02 0.55 -38.10
C ARG A 366 -83.05 -0.04 -39.07
N LEU A 367 -82.91 -1.32 -39.42
CA LEU A 367 -83.88 -2.00 -40.29
C LEU A 367 -85.26 -2.13 -39.61
N GLN A 368 -85.29 -2.38 -38.30
CA GLN A 368 -86.54 -2.44 -37.54
C GLN A 368 -87.24 -1.07 -37.48
N GLU A 369 -86.49 0.02 -37.31
CA GLU A 369 -87.02 1.39 -37.37
C GLU A 369 -87.65 1.66 -38.75
N GLN A 370 -86.93 1.34 -39.83
CA GLN A 370 -87.46 1.48 -41.20
C GLN A 370 -88.73 0.65 -41.44
N LEU A 371 -88.79 -0.57 -40.90
CA LEU A 371 -89.96 -1.43 -41.03
C LEU A 371 -91.17 -0.85 -40.26
N ASN A 372 -90.94 -0.30 -39.07
CA ASN A 372 -91.98 0.38 -38.30
C ASN A 372 -92.50 1.64 -39.02
N GLU A 373 -91.62 2.43 -39.64
CA GLU A 373 -92.01 3.58 -40.48
C GLU A 373 -92.90 3.14 -41.65
N LEU A 374 -92.52 2.09 -42.38
CA LEU A 374 -93.32 1.54 -43.48
C LEU A 374 -94.67 1.01 -43.01
N GLN A 375 -94.71 0.33 -41.86
CA GLN A 375 -95.97 -0.14 -41.27
C GLN A 375 -96.88 1.03 -40.90
N HIS A 376 -96.34 2.10 -40.31
CA HIS A 376 -97.10 3.32 -40.00
C HIS A 376 -97.69 3.98 -41.26
N VAL A 377 -96.93 4.07 -42.35
CA VAL A 377 -97.44 4.55 -43.65
C VAL A 377 -98.59 3.67 -44.15
N SER A 378 -98.42 2.34 -44.16
CA SER A 378 -99.47 1.42 -44.64
C SER A 378 -100.74 1.43 -43.78
N ARG A 379 -100.59 1.64 -42.46
CA ARG A 379 -101.71 1.70 -41.52
C ARG A 379 -102.51 2.98 -41.69
N PHE A 380 -101.82 4.10 -41.97
CA PHE A 380 -102.48 5.36 -42.32
C PHE A 380 -103.31 5.17 -43.59
N ASP A 381 -102.74 4.54 -44.63
CA ASP A 381 -103.46 4.25 -45.88
C ASP A 381 -104.72 3.38 -45.66
N LEU A 382 -104.65 2.37 -44.77
CA LEU A 382 -105.76 1.49 -44.42
C LEU A 382 -106.85 2.14 -43.54
N GLU A 383 -106.49 3.04 -42.61
CA GLU A 383 -107.49 3.80 -41.84
C GLU A 383 -108.26 4.78 -42.73
N THR A 384 -107.61 5.38 -43.73
CA THR A 384 -108.31 6.18 -44.76
C THR A 384 -109.32 5.36 -45.58
N LEU A 385 -109.12 4.05 -45.71
CA LEU A 385 -110.01 3.15 -46.45
C LEU A 385 -111.15 2.59 -45.59
N LEU A 386 -110.93 2.31 -44.30
CA LEU A 386 -111.94 1.72 -43.40
C LEU A 386 -112.98 2.72 -42.86
N LEU A 387 -112.67 4.02 -42.80
CA LEU A 387 -113.68 5.06 -42.54
C LEU A 387 -114.78 5.14 -43.62
N LYS A 388 -114.64 4.39 -44.72
CA LYS A 388 -115.57 4.41 -45.85
C LYS A 388 -116.65 3.32 -45.80
N THR A 389 -116.61 2.34 -44.87
CA THR A 389 -117.39 1.09 -45.01
C THR A 389 -118.35 0.68 -43.88
N ASP A 390 -118.41 1.35 -42.72
CA ASP A 390 -119.35 0.96 -41.66
C ASP A 390 -120.73 1.62 -41.76
N SER A 391 -121.68 0.89 -42.37
CA SER A 391 -123.13 1.06 -42.18
C SER A 391 -123.83 -0.31 -42.34
N PRO A 392 -124.59 -0.85 -41.34
CA PRO A 392 -125.06 -2.24 -41.38
C PRO A 392 -126.56 -2.37 -41.76
N PHE A 393 -126.91 -3.46 -42.45
CA PHE A 393 -128.30 -3.90 -42.73
C PHE A 393 -128.55 -5.36 -42.30
N TYR A 394 -129.77 -5.60 -41.81
CA TYR A 394 -130.37 -6.81 -41.20
C TYR A 394 -130.76 -7.95 -42.18
N TYR A 395 -130.90 -9.21 -41.71
CA TYR A 395 -132.17 -10.01 -41.65
C TYR A 395 -132.02 -11.51 -41.23
N THR A 396 -132.89 -11.96 -40.29
CA THR A 396 -133.56 -13.28 -39.98
C THR A 396 -132.85 -14.63 -40.20
N PHE A 397 -132.97 -15.65 -39.34
CA PHE A 397 -134.14 -16.17 -38.58
C PHE A 397 -134.00 -16.15 -37.05
#